data_AF-A0A1U7W728-F1
#
_entry.id   AF-A0A1U7W728-F1
#
_cell.length_a   1.000
_cell.length_b   1.000
_cell.length_c   1.000
_cell.angle_alpha   90.00
_cell.angle_beta   90.00
_cell.angle_gamma   90.00
#
_symmetry.space_group_name_H-M   'P 1'
#
loop_
_entity.id
_entity.type
_entity.pdbx_description
1 polymer ?
#
loop_
_entity_poly.entity_id
_entity_poly.type
_entity_poly.pdbx_seq_one_letter_code
_entity_poly.pdbx_strand_id
1 'polypeptide(L)'
;MLATIPQQYLLRAQQQATILESLVPVPFDGFVYLSWRRGVMRALLVKNKLGFINGDYKNPDPDSSNYRWWDKYDDMVTSWILNSLAKEITDSVEYVTDAIELWKELEDRYDQTNGTKLYQIQKEINNLSQGALDITGY
;
A
#
# COMPACT_ATOMS: atom_id res chain seq x y z
N MET A 1 -39.90 -20.33 -12.24
CA MET A 1 -39.72 -18.91 -11.83
C MET A 1 -38.38 -18.81 -11.12
N LEU A 2 -37.43 -18.05 -11.67
CA LEU A 2 -36.14 -17.82 -11.01
C LEU A 2 -36.36 -16.80 -9.89
N ALA A 3 -35.98 -17.12 -8.66
CA ALA A 3 -36.11 -16.23 -7.51
C ALA A 3 -35.20 -15.02 -7.70
N THR A 4 -35.77 -13.81 -7.70
CA THR A 4 -35.03 -12.55 -7.77
C THR A 4 -34.25 -12.36 -6.46
N ILE A 5 -32.92 -12.39 -6.54
CA ILE A 5 -32.05 -12.19 -5.37
C ILE A 5 -32.19 -10.73 -4.89
N PRO A 6 -32.46 -10.48 -3.59
CA PRO A 6 -32.62 -9.13 -3.08
C PRO A 6 -31.32 -8.29 -3.17
N GLN A 7 -31.45 -7.02 -3.54
CA GLN A 7 -30.35 -6.10 -3.87
C GLN A 7 -29.34 -5.90 -2.71
N GLN A 8 -29.79 -6.03 -1.46
CA GLN A 8 -28.93 -5.97 -0.27
C GLN A 8 -27.89 -7.10 -0.22
N TYR A 9 -28.19 -8.29 -0.76
CA TYR A 9 -27.27 -9.41 -0.82
C TYR A 9 -26.22 -9.21 -1.91
N LEU A 10 -26.60 -8.57 -3.02
CA LEU A 10 -25.66 -8.19 -4.08
C LEU A 10 -24.68 -7.12 -3.60
N LEU A 11 -25.16 -6.12 -2.85
CA LEU A 11 -24.30 -5.10 -2.24
C LEU A 11 -23.34 -5.70 -1.20
N ARG A 12 -23.83 -6.61 -0.35
CA ARG A 12 -22.99 -7.34 0.62
C ARG A 12 -21.96 -8.24 -0.07
N ALA A 13 -22.35 -8.94 -1.13
CA ALA A 13 -21.45 -9.79 -1.91
C ALA A 13 -20.41 -8.97 -2.67
N GLN A 14 -20.76 -7.79 -3.22
CA GLN A 14 -19.79 -6.85 -3.78
C GLN A 14 -18.83 -6.33 -2.72
N GLN A 15 -19.31 -5.98 -1.52
CA GLN A 15 -18.44 -5.58 -0.42
C GLN A 15 -17.51 -6.72 0.01
N GLN A 16 -18.01 -7.95 0.16
CA GLN A 16 -17.18 -9.13 0.49
C GLN A 16 -16.20 -9.51 -0.61
N ALA A 17 -16.59 -9.43 -1.88
CA ALA A 17 -15.70 -9.65 -3.01
C ALA A 17 -14.59 -8.57 -3.07
N THR A 18 -14.90 -7.34 -2.66
CA THR A 18 -13.92 -6.24 -2.54
C THR A 18 -12.92 -6.49 -1.41
N ILE A 19 -13.32 -7.18 -0.33
CA ILE A 19 -12.43 -7.55 0.79
C ILE A 19 -11.40 -8.62 0.35
N LEU A 20 -11.75 -9.48 -0.62
CA LEU A 20 -10.89 -10.55 -1.14
C LEU A 20 -10.06 -10.14 -2.37
N GLU A 21 -10.30 -8.97 -2.96
CA GLU A 21 -9.45 -8.42 -4.02
C GLU A 21 -8.19 -7.84 -3.39
N SER A 22 -7.06 -8.53 -3.60
CA SER A 22 -5.74 -7.98 -3.30
C SER A 22 -5.57 -6.62 -4.00
N LEU A 23 -5.06 -5.61 -3.28
CA LEU A 23 -4.75 -4.28 -3.85
C LEU A 23 -3.77 -4.38 -5.02
N VAL A 24 -2.85 -5.36 -4.96
CA VAL A 24 -1.79 -5.60 -5.93
C VAL A 24 -1.59 -7.11 -6.05
N PRO A 25 -1.45 -7.68 -7.26
CA PRO A 25 -1.29 -9.13 -7.44
C PRO A 25 0.04 -9.69 -6.92
N VAL A 26 1.03 -8.83 -6.67
CA VAL A 26 2.36 -9.18 -6.16
C VAL A 26 2.59 -8.43 -4.84
N PRO A 27 2.86 -9.14 -3.73
CA PRO A 27 3.21 -8.51 -2.46
C PRO A 27 4.48 -7.67 -2.57
N PHE A 28 4.52 -6.53 -1.90
CA PHE A 28 5.71 -5.69 -1.82
C PHE A 28 6.77 -6.35 -0.96
N ASP A 29 7.94 -6.61 -1.55
CA ASP A 29 9.08 -7.27 -0.93
C ASP A 29 10.19 -6.30 -0.50
N GLY A 30 9.94 -4.99 -0.59
CA GLY A 30 10.90 -3.94 -0.27
C GLY A 30 11.55 -3.29 -1.49
N PHE A 31 11.37 -3.86 -2.70
CA PHE A 31 11.91 -3.30 -3.94
C PHE A 31 10.84 -2.62 -4.79
N VAL A 32 11.26 -1.64 -5.60
CA VAL A 32 10.37 -0.93 -6.55
C VAL A 32 9.16 -0.29 -5.86
N TYR A 33 9.39 0.29 -4.67
CA TYR A 33 8.35 0.91 -3.84
C TYR A 33 7.45 1.87 -4.60
N LEU A 34 8.00 2.69 -5.51
CA LEU A 34 7.23 3.64 -6.31
C LEU A 34 6.15 2.98 -7.18
N SER A 35 6.41 1.78 -7.71
CA SER A 35 5.44 1.04 -8.52
C SER A 35 4.33 0.45 -7.65
N TRP A 36 4.69 -0.17 -6.52
CA TRP A 36 3.71 -0.67 -5.55
C TRP A 36 2.85 0.47 -4.99
N ARG A 37 3.47 1.57 -4.54
CA ARG A 37 2.81 2.78 -4.04
C ARG A 37 1.78 3.30 -5.03
N ARG A 38 2.15 3.45 -6.31
CA ARG A 38 1.23 3.87 -7.37
C ARG A 38 0.09 2.89 -7.57
N GLY A 39 0.33 1.58 -7.46
CA GLY A 39 -0.69 0.54 -7.53
C GLY A 39 -1.73 0.67 -6.42
N VAL A 40 -1.26 0.73 -5.17
CA VAL A 40 -2.11 0.89 -3.98
C VAL A 40 -2.93 2.18 -4.06
N MET A 41 -2.31 3.32 -4.37
CA MET A 41 -3.02 4.59 -4.49
C MET A 41 -4.13 4.54 -5.55
N ARG A 42 -3.89 3.91 -6.71
CA ARG A 42 -4.91 3.74 -7.76
C ARG A 42 -6.04 2.84 -7.29
N ALA A 43 -5.74 1.71 -6.66
CA ALA A 43 -6.76 0.79 -6.15
C ALA A 43 -7.65 1.47 -5.09
N LEU A 44 -7.07 2.20 -4.15
CA LEU A 44 -7.82 2.95 -3.14
C LEU A 44 -8.61 4.11 -3.74
N LEU A 45 -8.09 4.78 -4.76
CA LEU A 45 -8.81 5.83 -5.49
C LEU A 45 -10.08 5.27 -6.14
N VAL A 46 -9.99 4.15 -6.88
CA VAL A 46 -11.16 3.50 -7.51
C VAL A 46 -12.19 3.06 -6.47
N LYS A 47 -11.75 2.66 -5.28
CA LYS A 47 -12.62 2.24 -4.17
C LYS A 47 -13.17 3.40 -3.33
N ASN A 48 -12.85 4.66 -3.67
CA ASN A 48 -13.16 5.86 -2.89
C ASN A 48 -12.71 5.73 -1.42
N LYS A 49 -11.45 5.31 -1.23
CA LYS A 49 -10.81 5.11 0.09
C LYS A 49 -9.47 5.81 0.22
N LEU A 50 -9.00 6.52 -0.83
CA LEU A 50 -7.74 7.25 -0.78
C LEU A 50 -7.67 8.25 0.39
N GLY A 51 -8.82 8.79 0.80
CA GLY A 51 -8.96 9.71 1.93
C GLY A 51 -8.45 9.19 3.27
N PHE A 52 -8.40 7.86 3.46
CA PHE A 52 -7.91 7.23 4.70
C PHE A 52 -6.40 7.30 4.83
N ILE A 53 -5.64 7.31 3.72
CA ILE A 53 -4.16 7.31 3.77
C ILE A 53 -3.55 8.70 3.58
N ASN A 54 -4.28 9.66 3.00
CA ASN A 54 -3.80 11.03 2.79
C ASN A 54 -4.28 12.03 3.86
N GLY A 55 -5.19 11.60 4.75
CA GLY A 55 -5.73 12.42 5.84
C GLY A 55 -6.95 13.27 5.49
N ASP A 56 -7.54 13.11 4.30
CA ASP A 56 -8.80 13.79 3.94
C ASP A 56 -9.97 13.30 4.82
N TYR A 57 -9.98 12.01 5.18
CA TYR A 57 -10.98 11.41 6.06
C TYR A 57 -10.48 11.38 7.50
N LYS A 58 -10.63 12.51 8.18
CA LYS A 58 -10.23 12.66 9.59
C LYS A 58 -10.99 11.70 10.51
N ASN A 59 -10.26 11.16 11.49
CA ASN A 59 -10.84 10.40 12.58
C ASN A 59 -11.90 11.26 13.29
N PRO A 60 -13.18 10.86 13.27
CA PRO A 60 -14.26 11.59 13.92
C PRO A 60 -14.22 11.40 15.44
N ASP A 61 -15.00 12.19 16.17
CA ASP A 61 -15.16 12.02 17.60
C ASP A 61 -15.67 10.59 17.93
N PRO A 62 -15.06 9.86 18.87
CA PRO A 62 -15.52 8.53 19.31
C PRO A 62 -16.99 8.45 19.70
N ASP A 63 -17.56 9.54 20.22
CA ASP A 63 -18.97 9.62 20.62
C ASP A 63 -19.92 9.90 19.45
N SER A 64 -19.37 10.14 18.24
CA SER A 64 -20.18 10.40 17.05
C SER A 64 -20.78 9.12 16.46
N SER A 65 -21.98 9.24 15.88
CA SER A 65 -22.64 8.14 15.16
C SER A 65 -21.87 7.61 13.96
N ASN A 66 -20.88 8.38 13.47
CA ASN A 66 -20.07 8.04 12.31
C ASN A 66 -18.77 7.31 12.68
N TYR A 67 -18.32 7.35 13.94
CA TYR A 67 -17.06 6.74 14.38
C TYR A 67 -16.97 5.27 14.02
N ARG A 68 -17.98 4.48 14.38
CA ARG A 68 -18.00 3.04 14.11
C ARG A 68 -17.92 2.70 12.61
N TRP A 69 -18.43 3.57 11.75
CA TRP A 69 -18.31 3.37 10.30
C TRP A 69 -16.93 3.75 9.80
N TRP A 70 -16.40 4.87 10.29
CA TRP A 70 -15.04 5.30 9.96
C TRP A 70 -14.01 4.24 10.37
N ASP A 71 -14.07 3.78 11.61
CA ASP A 71 -13.21 2.75 12.23
C ASP A 71 -13.21 1.46 11.38
N LYS A 72 -14.40 0.97 11.02
CA LYS A 72 -14.53 -0.20 10.13
C LYS A 72 -13.89 0.01 8.75
N TYR A 73 -14.00 1.21 8.18
CA TYR A 73 -13.40 1.49 6.88
C TYR A 73 -11.90 1.67 6.97
N ASP A 74 -11.40 2.23 8.06
CA ASP A 74 -9.97 2.33 8.34
C ASP A 74 -9.35 0.94 8.48
N ASP A 75 -9.91 0.07 9.34
CA ASP A 75 -9.50 -1.33 9.51
C ASP A 75 -9.42 -2.09 8.19
N MET A 76 -10.38 -1.85 7.29
CA MET A 76 -10.43 -2.48 5.98
C MET A 76 -9.29 -2.00 5.08
N VAL A 77 -8.98 -0.69 5.08
CA VAL A 77 -7.86 -0.13 4.32
C VAL A 77 -6.53 -0.61 4.90
N THR A 78 -6.39 -0.62 6.23
CA THR A 78 -5.22 -1.17 6.94
C THR A 78 -4.98 -2.62 6.55
N SER A 79 -6.02 -3.46 6.63
CA SER A 79 -5.96 -4.87 6.23
C SER A 79 -5.54 -5.04 4.76
N TRP A 80 -6.07 -4.22 3.86
CA TRP A 80 -5.70 -4.26 2.46
C TRP A 80 -4.23 -3.92 2.22
N ILE A 81 -3.72 -2.90 2.90
CA ILE A 81 -2.31 -2.52 2.82
C ILE A 81 -1.45 -3.66 3.35
N LEU A 82 -1.71 -4.17 4.57
CA LEU A 82 -0.95 -5.27 5.18
C LEU A 82 -0.93 -6.53 4.31
N ASN A 83 -2.06 -6.89 3.70
CA ASN A 83 -2.17 -8.03 2.78
C ASN A 83 -1.43 -7.83 1.45
N SER A 84 -1.02 -6.59 1.14
CA SER A 84 -0.23 -6.27 -0.05
C SER A 84 1.27 -6.23 0.20
N LEU A 85 1.71 -6.56 1.42
CA LEU A 85 3.11 -6.58 1.84
C LEU A 85 3.63 -8.02 1.97
N ALA A 86 4.94 -8.21 1.77
CA ALA A 86 5.62 -9.44 2.16
C ALA A 86 5.61 -9.58 3.69
N LYS A 87 5.60 -10.83 4.17
CA LYS A 87 5.40 -11.15 5.58
C LYS A 87 6.40 -10.42 6.50
N GLU A 88 7.65 -10.34 6.07
CA GLU A 88 8.73 -9.70 6.84
C GLU A 88 8.48 -8.21 7.05
N ILE A 89 7.83 -7.55 6.08
CA ILE A 89 7.43 -6.15 6.18
C ILE A 89 6.19 -6.04 7.05
N THR A 90 5.18 -6.88 6.85
CA THR A 90 3.96 -6.92 7.67
C THR A 90 4.28 -7.07 9.15
N ASP A 91 5.11 -8.05 9.53
CA ASP A 91 5.52 -8.30 10.92
C ASP A 91 6.17 -7.06 11.57
N SER A 92 6.81 -6.20 10.76
CA SER A 92 7.51 -5.00 11.24
C SER A 92 6.63 -3.75 11.37
N VAL A 93 5.37 -3.81 10.91
CA VAL A 93 4.39 -2.71 10.94
C VAL A 93 3.02 -3.16 11.47
N GLU A 94 2.92 -4.36 12.06
CA GLU A 94 1.63 -4.94 12.46
C GLU A 94 0.94 -4.20 13.61
N TYR A 95 1.70 -3.43 14.41
CA TYR A 95 1.19 -2.71 15.58
C TYR A 95 0.72 -1.29 15.29
N VAL A 96 0.73 -0.87 14.03
CA VAL A 96 0.32 0.48 13.66
C VAL A 96 -1.20 0.65 13.80
N THR A 97 -1.62 1.78 14.34
CA THR A 97 -2.97 1.99 14.87
C THR A 97 -4.02 2.18 13.78
N ASP A 98 -3.66 2.89 12.70
CA ASP A 98 -4.58 3.27 11.65
C ASP A 98 -3.92 3.28 10.26
N ALA A 99 -4.75 3.40 9.21
CA ALA A 99 -4.28 3.33 7.84
C ALA A 99 -3.32 4.48 7.47
N ILE A 100 -3.46 5.67 8.07
CA ILE A 100 -2.63 6.83 7.76
C ILE A 100 -1.25 6.72 8.41
N GLU A 101 -1.17 6.26 9.66
CA GLU A 101 0.09 5.96 10.32
C GLU A 101 0.84 4.85 9.57
N LEU A 102 0.13 3.79 9.18
CA LEU A 102 0.73 2.67 8.44
C LEU A 102 1.30 3.15 7.10
N TRP A 103 0.55 3.99 6.39
CA TRP A 103 0.99 4.56 5.12
C TRP A 103 2.24 5.43 5.28
N LYS A 104 2.26 6.31 6.29
CA LYS A 104 3.42 7.18 6.58
C LYS A 104 4.66 6.39 6.94
N GLU A 105 4.53 5.35 7.76
CA GLU A 105 5.68 4.52 8.13
C GLU A 105 6.30 3.83 6.91
N LEU A 106 5.45 3.35 5.98
CA LEU A 106 5.91 2.77 4.72
C LEU A 106 6.57 3.83 3.81
N GLU A 107 6.03 5.06 3.75
CA GLU A 107 6.65 6.18 3.03
C GLU A 107 8.03 6.53 3.63
N ASP A 108 8.12 6.76 4.92
CA ASP A 108 9.37 7.11 5.60
C ASP A 108 10.45 6.05 5.41
N ARG A 109 10.08 4.77 5.45
CA ARG A 109 11.03 3.65 5.36
C ARG A 109 11.50 3.37 3.93
N TYR A 110 10.63 3.47 2.94
CA TYR A 110 10.91 2.96 1.58
C TYR A 110 10.99 4.04 0.48
N ASP A 111 10.50 5.25 0.73
CA ASP A 111 10.60 6.36 -0.25
C ASP A 111 12.05 6.84 -0.38
N GLN A 112 12.76 6.98 0.75
CA GLN A 112 14.17 7.41 0.76
C GLN A 112 15.13 6.28 0.33
N THR A 113 14.88 5.06 0.78
CA THR A 113 15.78 3.91 0.57
C THR A 113 15.93 3.54 -0.91
N ASN A 114 14.88 3.71 -1.73
CA ASN A 114 14.96 3.43 -3.17
C ASN A 114 15.74 4.50 -3.95
N GLY A 115 15.63 5.77 -3.57
CA GLY A 115 16.43 6.84 -4.18
C GLY A 115 17.92 6.66 -3.92
N THR A 116 18.29 6.38 -2.66
CA THR A 116 19.70 6.17 -2.29
C THR A 116 20.28 4.89 -2.87
N LYS A 117 19.56 3.76 -2.84
CA LYS A 117 20.04 2.50 -3.43
C LYS A 117 20.18 2.57 -4.95
N LEU A 118 19.21 3.20 -5.64
CA LEU A 118 19.30 3.40 -7.09
C LEU A 118 20.52 4.24 -7.45
N TYR A 119 20.76 5.34 -6.72
CA TYR A 119 21.93 6.18 -6.90
C TYR A 119 23.24 5.43 -6.64
N GLN A 120 23.31 4.63 -5.58
CA GLN A 120 24.47 3.81 -5.26
C GLN A 120 24.76 2.77 -6.34
N ILE A 121 23.75 2.04 -6.82
CA ILE A 121 23.89 1.09 -7.92
C ILE A 121 24.34 1.79 -9.20
N GLN A 122 23.76 2.96 -9.53
CA GLN A 122 24.18 3.74 -10.69
C GLN A 122 25.65 4.17 -10.58
N LYS A 123 26.08 4.58 -9.38
CA LYS A 123 27.47 4.96 -9.09
C LYS A 123 28.42 3.76 -9.20
N GLU A 124 28.04 2.59 -8.68
CA GLU A 124 28.84 1.37 -8.80
C GLU A 124 28.98 0.92 -10.26
N ILE A 125 27.88 0.92 -11.04
CA ILE A 125 27.91 0.62 -12.48
C ILE A 125 28.84 1.59 -13.22
N ASN A 126 28.73 2.90 -12.94
CA ASN A 126 29.58 3.90 -13.56
C ASN A 126 31.06 3.71 -13.18
N ASN A 127 31.36 3.45 -11.91
CA ASN A 127 32.72 3.17 -11.43
C ASN A 127 33.31 1.90 -12.03
N LEU A 128 32.52 0.82 -12.15
CA LEU A 128 32.92 -0.44 -12.78
C LEU A 128 33.17 -0.27 -14.27
N SER A 129 32.32 0.48 -14.98
CA SER A 129 32.51 0.82 -16.39
C SER A 129 33.75 1.68 -16.62
N GLN A 130 34.05 2.62 -15.71
CA GLN A 130 35.26 3.45 -15.79
C GLN A 130 36.52 2.65 -15.47
N GLY A 131 36.49 1.79 -14.45
CA GLY A 131 37.61 0.91 -14.11
C GLY A 131 37.93 -0.11 -15.22
N ALA A 132 36.92 -0.64 -15.91
CA ALA A 132 37.13 -1.52 -17.06
C ALA A 132 37.79 -0.80 -18.25
N LEU A 133 37.44 0.47 -18.50
CA LEU A 133 38.06 1.29 -19.55
C LEU A 133 39.52 1.64 -19.24
N ASP A 134 39.85 1.86 -17.96
CA ASP A 134 41.22 2.13 -17.48
C ASP A 134 42.13 0.88 -17.58
N ILE A 135 41.55 -0.32 -17.44
CA ILE A 135 42.28 -1.61 -17.50
C ILE A 135 42.57 -2.06 -18.95
N THR A 136 41.81 -1.59 -19.95
CA THR A 136 42.07 -1.91 -21.37
C THR A 136 43.19 -1.09 -22.02
N GLY A 137 43.90 -0.28 -21.25
CA GLY A 137 44.97 0.57 -21.73
C GLY A 137 46.37 0.08 -21.35
N TYR A 138 46.78 -1.15 -21.70
CA TYR A 138 48.19 -1.54 -21.87
C TYR A 138 48.33 -2.79 -22.75
#